data_AF-A0A6L4AS18-F1
#
_entry.id   AF-A0A6L4AS18-F1
#
_cell.length_a   1.000
_cell.length_b   1.000
_cell.length_c   1.000
_cell.angle_alpha   90.00
_cell.angle_beta   90.00
_cell.angle_gamma   90.00
#
_symmetry.space_group_name_H-M   'P 1'
#
loop_
_entity.id
_entity.type
_entity.pdbx_description
1 polymer ?
#
loop_
_entity_poly.entity_id
_entity_poly.type
_entity_poly.pdbx_seq_one_letter_code
_entity_poly.pdbx_strand_id
1 'polypeptide(L)'
;MSDKNDIKYLVEIIRKKSPEFLDLMTANNSEDFESAFDTLLGQAVNHLQKNSKNFKYLDENGLTAALVGFLRIPGLTVTQESHSNGHVDITIEALYCTPPRVKLGEAKIYNGPEYHLKGLEQLIGRYSTGNEGRGLLISYVRKKDIAELVRKIRNVMDSDLPMNQQNNTRDHILKWSFISIHKHSSGEDLEVGHIGCNLYIPSLVSQRC
;
A
#
# COMPACT_ATOMS: atom_id res chain seq x y z
N MET A 1 23.97 34.76 -13.36
CA MET A 1 23.13 34.21 -14.46
C MET A 1 23.35 32.71 -14.73
N SER A 2 24.33 32.03 -14.10
CA SER A 2 24.56 30.57 -14.24
C SER A 2 23.55 29.68 -13.48
N ASP A 3 23.06 30.15 -12.33
CA ASP A 3 22.40 29.32 -11.31
C ASP A 3 21.04 28.70 -11.71
N LYS A 4 20.20 29.45 -12.44
CA LYS A 4 18.85 28.98 -12.80
C LYS A 4 18.86 27.88 -13.86
N ASN A 5 19.90 27.86 -14.71
CA ASN A 5 20.03 26.86 -15.76
C ASN A 5 20.48 25.51 -15.18
N ASP A 6 21.33 25.56 -14.14
CA ASP A 6 21.86 24.38 -13.45
C ASP A 6 20.77 23.68 -12.62
N ILE A 7 19.90 24.43 -11.93
CA ILE A 7 18.75 23.86 -11.20
C ILE A 7 17.76 23.19 -12.17
N LYS A 8 17.43 23.86 -13.28
CA LYS A 8 16.51 23.29 -14.28
C LYS A 8 17.05 21.99 -14.86
N TYR A 9 18.36 21.95 -15.15
CA TYR A 9 19.02 20.75 -15.63
C TYR A 9 18.99 19.60 -14.61
N LEU A 10 19.21 19.89 -13.32
CA LEU A 10 19.09 18.89 -12.25
C LEU A 10 17.67 18.32 -12.16
N VAL A 11 16.65 19.16 -12.20
CA VAL A 11 15.24 18.72 -12.18
C VAL A 11 14.91 17.81 -13.36
N GLU A 12 15.39 18.14 -14.57
CA GLU A 12 15.24 17.31 -15.77
C GLU A 12 15.92 15.94 -15.61
N ILE A 13 17.13 15.90 -15.02
CA ILE A 13 17.81 14.63 -14.72
C ILE A 13 16.97 13.78 -13.75
N ILE A 14 16.49 14.37 -12.67
CA ILE A 14 15.67 13.65 -11.67
C ILE A 14 14.40 13.13 -12.34
N ARG A 15 13.67 13.98 -13.08
CA ARG A 15 12.46 13.58 -13.81
C ARG A 15 12.70 12.38 -14.74
N LYS A 16 13.86 12.31 -15.39
CA LYS A 16 14.22 11.21 -16.29
C LYS A 16 14.64 9.93 -15.54
N LYS A 17 15.23 10.05 -14.35
CA LYS A 17 15.83 8.93 -13.62
C LYS A 17 14.94 8.36 -12.51
N SER A 18 14.12 9.20 -11.90
CA SER A 18 13.22 8.87 -10.79
C SER A 18 12.03 9.85 -10.80
N PRO A 19 11.12 9.75 -11.78
CA PRO A 19 9.96 10.62 -11.88
C PRO A 19 9.08 10.55 -10.63
N GLU A 20 8.91 9.37 -10.02
CA GLU A 20 8.05 9.15 -8.85
C GLU A 20 8.55 9.92 -7.63
N PHE A 21 9.88 9.99 -7.45
CA PHE A 21 10.47 10.79 -6.38
C PHE A 21 10.17 12.28 -6.57
N LEU A 22 10.31 12.78 -7.80
CA LEU A 22 10.01 14.18 -8.10
C LEU A 22 8.52 14.49 -7.89
N ASP A 23 7.64 13.60 -8.33
CA ASP A 23 6.20 13.77 -8.21
C ASP A 23 5.76 13.74 -6.72
N LEU A 24 6.30 12.83 -5.91
CA LEU A 24 6.07 12.80 -4.45
C LEU A 24 6.55 14.07 -3.75
N MET A 25 7.74 14.56 -4.10
CA MET A 25 8.33 15.76 -3.50
C MET A 25 7.58 17.04 -3.89
N THR A 26 6.97 17.08 -5.08
CA THR A 26 6.31 18.27 -5.63
C THR A 26 4.79 18.23 -5.51
N ALA A 27 4.23 17.17 -4.91
CA ALA A 27 2.79 17.03 -4.68
C ALA A 27 2.25 18.13 -3.74
N ASN A 28 1.35 18.95 -4.28
CA ASN A 28 0.78 20.11 -3.56
C ASN A 28 -0.57 19.80 -2.90
N ASN A 29 -1.21 18.70 -3.27
CA ASN A 29 -2.48 18.26 -2.71
C ASN A 29 -2.48 16.73 -2.52
N SER A 30 -3.51 16.23 -1.83
CA SER A 30 -3.60 14.80 -1.51
C SER A 30 -3.75 13.93 -2.76
N GLU A 31 -4.46 14.38 -3.79
CA GLU A 31 -4.65 13.61 -5.02
C GLU A 31 -3.33 13.41 -5.79
N ASP A 32 -2.54 14.47 -5.96
CA ASP A 32 -1.22 14.42 -6.58
C ASP A 32 -0.31 13.44 -5.81
N PHE A 33 -0.34 13.53 -4.47
CA PHE A 33 0.48 12.68 -3.62
C PHE A 33 0.06 11.21 -3.72
N GLU A 34 -1.23 10.90 -3.66
CA GLU A 34 -1.72 9.53 -3.78
C GLU A 34 -1.41 8.95 -5.16
N SER A 35 -1.54 9.73 -6.23
CA SER A 35 -1.19 9.29 -7.59
C SER A 35 0.31 8.93 -7.72
N ALA A 36 1.19 9.77 -7.19
CA ALA A 36 2.63 9.53 -7.18
C ALA A 36 2.99 8.33 -6.28
N PHE A 37 2.36 8.24 -5.11
CA PHE A 37 2.55 7.15 -4.17
C PHE A 37 2.07 5.81 -4.73
N ASP A 38 0.90 5.77 -5.39
CA ASP A 38 0.35 4.56 -6.01
C ASP A 38 1.28 4.02 -7.11
N THR A 39 1.97 4.91 -7.83
CA THR A 39 3.00 4.52 -8.82
C THR A 39 4.18 3.82 -8.13
N LEU A 40 4.72 4.42 -7.06
CA LEU A 40 5.82 3.83 -6.27
C LEU A 40 5.39 2.50 -5.62
N LEU A 41 4.19 2.45 -5.05
CA LEU A 41 3.62 1.25 -4.45
C LEU A 41 3.45 0.13 -5.48
N GLY A 42 2.99 0.47 -6.69
CA GLY A 42 2.90 -0.47 -7.80
C GLY A 42 4.25 -1.09 -8.16
N GLN A 43 5.33 -0.30 -8.12
CA GLN A 43 6.69 -0.80 -8.33
C GLN A 43 7.14 -1.73 -7.21
N ALA A 44 6.85 -1.40 -5.96
CA ALA A 44 7.18 -2.23 -4.80
C ALA A 44 6.42 -3.57 -4.82
N VAL A 45 5.12 -3.54 -5.13
CA VAL A 45 4.30 -4.74 -5.32
C VAL A 45 4.86 -5.58 -6.47
N ASN A 46 5.19 -4.96 -7.60
CA ASN A 46 5.78 -5.68 -8.74
C ASN A 46 7.12 -6.34 -8.38
N HIS A 47 7.96 -5.68 -7.58
CA HIS A 47 9.20 -6.25 -7.08
C HIS A 47 8.95 -7.54 -6.27
N LEU A 48 8.00 -7.51 -5.34
CA LEU A 48 7.62 -8.69 -4.55
C LEU A 48 7.09 -9.83 -5.44
N GLN A 49 6.21 -9.52 -6.39
CA GLN A 49 5.60 -10.53 -7.28
C GLN A 49 6.65 -11.21 -8.18
N LYS A 50 7.54 -10.42 -8.79
CA LYS A 50 8.63 -10.93 -9.64
C LYS A 50 9.61 -11.83 -8.86
N ASN A 51 9.80 -11.54 -7.58
CA ASN A 51 10.70 -12.26 -6.69
C ASN A 51 9.98 -13.24 -5.76
N SER A 52 8.73 -13.59 -6.06
CA SER A 52 7.89 -14.47 -5.22
C SER A 52 8.58 -15.79 -4.83
N LYS A 53 9.39 -16.38 -5.73
CA LYS A 53 10.20 -17.57 -5.44
C LYS A 53 11.22 -17.35 -4.32
N ASN A 54 11.88 -16.20 -4.31
CA ASN A 54 12.87 -15.83 -3.30
C ASN A 54 12.20 -15.51 -1.96
N PHE A 55 10.97 -15.00 -2.00
CA PHE A 55 10.19 -14.61 -0.82
C PHE A 55 9.22 -15.68 -0.34
N LYS A 56 9.29 -16.91 -0.88
CA LYS A 56 8.36 -18.00 -0.60
C LYS A 56 8.24 -18.34 0.88
N TYR A 57 9.35 -18.28 1.61
CA TYR A 57 9.43 -18.70 3.02
C TYR A 57 9.38 -17.55 4.01
N LEU A 58 9.30 -16.30 3.53
CA LEU A 58 9.12 -15.16 4.42
C LEU A 58 7.74 -15.24 5.08
N ASP A 59 7.65 -14.81 6.33
CA ASP A 59 6.37 -14.59 6.99
C ASP A 59 5.83 -13.19 6.63
N GLU A 60 4.74 -12.78 7.29
CA GLU A 60 4.14 -11.46 7.12
C GLU A 60 5.17 -10.34 7.37
N ASN A 61 5.91 -10.44 8.49
CA ASN A 61 6.96 -9.48 8.82
C ASN A 61 8.07 -9.40 7.78
N GLY A 62 8.56 -10.52 7.26
CA GLY A 62 9.60 -10.54 6.24
C GLY A 62 9.13 -9.95 4.90
N LEU A 63 7.88 -10.22 4.51
CA LEU A 63 7.29 -9.64 3.29
C LEU A 63 7.08 -8.12 3.44
N THR A 64 6.60 -7.69 4.60
CA THR A 64 6.47 -6.27 4.95
C THR A 64 7.82 -5.57 4.95
N ALA A 65 8.87 -6.18 5.51
CA ALA A 65 10.22 -5.64 5.49
C ALA A 65 10.75 -5.44 4.06
N ALA A 66 10.48 -6.40 3.17
CA ALA A 66 10.87 -6.30 1.76
C ALA A 66 10.10 -5.19 1.03
N LEU A 67 8.79 -5.04 1.30
CA LEU A 67 7.99 -3.94 0.77
C LEU A 67 8.51 -2.58 1.26
N VAL A 68 8.67 -2.43 2.58
CA VAL A 68 9.14 -1.21 3.23
C VAL A 68 10.54 -0.83 2.75
N GLY A 69 11.44 -1.81 2.63
CA GLY A 69 12.78 -1.60 2.09
C GLY A 69 12.77 -1.02 0.68
N PHE A 70 11.81 -1.42 -0.16
CA PHE A 70 11.65 -0.86 -1.51
C PHE A 70 11.07 0.55 -1.50
N LEU A 71 10.07 0.81 -0.63
CA LEU A 71 9.41 2.11 -0.55
C LEU A 71 10.32 3.21 0.04
N ARG A 72 11.41 2.83 0.73
CA ARG A 72 12.39 3.79 1.25
C ARG A 72 13.16 4.46 0.11
N ILE A 73 12.78 5.69 -0.16
CA ILE A 73 13.49 6.61 -1.04
C ILE A 73 13.79 7.90 -0.25
N PRO A 74 14.74 8.74 -0.70
CA PRO A 74 14.95 10.05 -0.07
C PRO A 74 13.61 10.78 0.09
N GLY A 75 13.37 11.42 1.24
CA GLY A 75 12.14 12.18 1.51
C GLY A 75 10.88 11.36 1.81
N LEU A 76 10.93 10.03 1.73
CA LEU A 76 9.88 9.13 2.16
C LEU A 76 10.41 8.17 3.24
N THR A 77 10.12 8.50 4.50
CA THR A 77 10.47 7.62 5.62
C THR A 77 9.41 6.53 5.71
N VAL A 78 9.83 5.28 5.62
CA VAL A 78 8.93 4.13 5.79
C VAL A 78 9.46 3.25 6.90
N THR A 79 8.68 3.11 7.97
CA THR A 79 9.01 2.29 9.14
C THR A 79 8.10 1.07 9.19
N GLN A 80 8.66 -0.02 9.70
CA GLN A 80 7.92 -1.23 10.04
C GLN A 80 7.99 -1.37 11.56
N GLU A 81 6.85 -1.53 12.22
CA GLU A 81 6.82 -1.83 13.65
C GLU A 81 6.40 -3.28 13.86
N SER A 82 7.36 -4.14 14.21
CA SER A 82 7.17 -5.59 14.31
C SER A 82 6.76 -6.10 15.70
N HIS A 83 6.40 -5.22 16.64
CA HIS A 83 6.10 -5.62 18.01
C HIS A 83 4.59 -5.79 18.20
N SER A 84 4.18 -7.04 18.46
CA SER A 84 2.80 -7.52 18.60
C SER A 84 2.10 -7.05 19.88
N ASN A 85 1.99 -5.73 20.08
CA ASN A 85 1.30 -5.08 21.20
C ASN A 85 0.42 -3.89 20.75
N GLY A 86 -0.21 -4.00 19.58
CA GLY A 86 -1.12 -2.95 19.06
C GLY A 86 -0.42 -1.85 18.26
N HIS A 87 0.67 -2.19 17.57
CA HIS A 87 1.36 -1.30 16.65
C HIS A 87 0.85 -1.48 15.21
N VAL A 88 0.97 -0.41 14.43
CA VAL A 88 0.71 -0.40 12.99
C VAL A 88 1.84 -1.10 12.24
N ASP A 89 1.54 -1.99 11.29
CA ASP A 89 2.59 -2.75 10.58
C ASP A 89 3.52 -1.84 9.78
N ILE A 90 2.98 -0.77 9.18
CA ILE A 90 3.70 0.16 8.30
C ILE A 90 3.31 1.60 8.63
N THR A 91 4.30 2.47 8.88
CA THR A 91 4.09 3.93 8.87
C THR A 91 4.90 4.56 7.75
N ILE A 92 4.27 5.46 7.00
CA ILE A 92 4.89 6.19 5.90
C ILE A 92 4.79 7.68 6.19
N GLU A 93 5.92 8.36 6.27
CA GLU A 93 6.02 9.80 6.52
C GLU A 93 6.69 10.48 5.32
N ALA A 94 5.92 11.31 4.62
CA ALA A 94 6.42 12.19 3.58
C ALA A 94 6.60 13.59 4.17
N LEU A 95 7.80 13.85 4.71
CA LEU A 95 8.09 15.10 5.44
C LEU A 95 8.47 16.27 4.54
N TYR A 96 8.85 16.00 3.29
CA TYR A 96 9.32 17.03 2.36
C TYR A 96 8.24 17.52 1.38
N CYS A 97 7.02 17.00 1.46
CA CYS A 97 5.87 17.54 0.73
C CYS A 97 5.14 18.59 1.57
N THR A 98 4.33 19.44 0.93
CA THR A 98 3.53 20.46 1.61
C THR A 98 2.03 20.23 1.34
N PRO A 99 1.20 20.05 2.40
CA PRO A 99 1.59 19.77 3.79
C PRO A 99 2.32 18.42 3.92
N PRO A 100 3.08 18.20 5.03
CA PRO A 100 3.60 16.88 5.36
C PRO A 100 2.47 15.85 5.47
N ARG A 101 2.74 14.60 5.09
CA ARG A 101 1.73 13.55 5.05
C ARG A 101 2.19 12.31 5.79
N VAL A 102 1.25 11.69 6.51
CA VAL A 102 1.43 10.40 7.17
C VAL A 102 0.42 9.42 6.59
N LYS A 103 0.85 8.19 6.29
CA LYS A 103 -0.03 7.07 5.96
C LYS A 103 0.26 5.92 6.91
N LEU A 104 -0.80 5.19 7.24
CA LEU A 104 -0.74 3.97 8.02
C LEU A 104 -1.05 2.78 7.14
N GLY A 105 -0.35 1.69 7.36
CA GLY A 105 -0.53 0.45 6.63
C GLY A 105 -0.61 -0.76 7.54
N GLU A 106 -1.53 -1.65 7.22
CA GLU A 106 -1.63 -2.99 7.77
C GLU A 106 -1.28 -3.99 6.65
N ALA A 107 -0.59 -5.07 6.98
CA ALA A 107 -0.18 -6.07 6.00
C ALA A 107 -0.56 -7.46 6.50
N LYS A 108 -1.23 -8.24 5.65
CA LYS A 108 -1.71 -9.57 5.98
C LYS A 108 -1.33 -10.61 4.94
N ILE A 109 -0.88 -11.80 5.37
CA ILE A 109 -0.96 -12.98 4.49
C ILE A 109 -2.43 -13.36 4.33
N TYR A 110 -2.89 -13.38 3.08
CA TYR A 110 -4.30 -13.63 2.79
C TYR A 110 -4.77 -14.99 3.30
N ASN A 111 -5.81 -14.96 4.14
CA ASN A 111 -6.47 -16.17 4.62
C ASN A 111 -8.00 -16.14 4.56
N GLY A 112 -8.59 -15.25 3.73
CA GLY A 112 -10.03 -15.15 3.54
C GLY A 112 -10.59 -13.77 3.90
N PRO A 113 -11.86 -13.48 3.56
CA PRO A 113 -12.50 -12.20 3.85
C PRO A 113 -12.49 -11.85 5.34
N GLU A 114 -12.80 -12.79 6.24
CA GLU A 114 -12.81 -12.53 7.69
C GLU A 114 -11.44 -12.05 8.20
N TYR A 115 -10.35 -12.66 7.73
CA TYR A 115 -8.99 -12.26 8.12
C TYR A 115 -8.61 -10.88 7.56
N HIS A 116 -9.08 -10.57 6.35
CA HIS A 116 -8.91 -9.24 5.75
C HIS A 116 -9.67 -8.17 6.55
N LEU A 117 -10.91 -8.45 6.94
CA LEU A 117 -11.72 -7.53 7.75
C LEU A 117 -11.13 -7.29 9.14
N LYS A 118 -10.50 -8.28 9.76
CA LYS A 118 -9.75 -8.09 11.02
C LYS A 118 -8.61 -7.10 10.85
N GLY A 119 -7.83 -7.20 9.77
CA GLY A 119 -6.77 -6.21 9.47
C GLY A 119 -7.35 -4.81 9.22
N LEU A 120 -8.49 -4.72 8.53
CA LEU A 120 -9.19 -3.45 8.31
C LEU A 120 -9.68 -2.81 9.62
N GLU A 121 -10.23 -3.61 10.53
CA GLU A 121 -10.67 -3.17 11.86
C GLU A 121 -9.48 -2.67 12.69
N GLN A 122 -8.32 -3.32 12.63
CA GLN A 122 -7.10 -2.83 13.29
C GLN A 122 -6.69 -1.47 12.73
N LEU A 123 -6.60 -1.35 11.41
CA LEU A 123 -6.18 -0.11 10.75
C LEU A 123 -7.11 1.06 11.11
N ILE A 124 -8.42 0.91 10.90
CA ILE A 124 -9.40 1.99 11.10
C ILE A 124 -9.69 2.22 12.58
N GLY A 125 -9.94 1.15 13.33
CA GLY A 125 -10.50 1.24 14.68
C GLY A 125 -9.47 1.38 15.79
N ARG A 126 -8.19 1.06 15.52
CA ARG A 126 -7.13 1.11 16.55
C ARG A 126 -6.01 2.08 16.23
N TYR A 127 -5.63 2.21 14.96
CA TYR A 127 -4.40 2.93 14.59
C TYR A 127 -4.67 4.30 14.00
N SER A 128 -5.66 4.43 13.12
CA SER A 128 -6.02 5.71 12.52
C SER A 128 -6.63 6.65 13.55
N THR A 129 -6.16 7.90 13.53
CA THR A 129 -6.77 9.02 14.25
C THR A 129 -7.71 9.82 13.36
N GLY A 130 -7.66 9.58 12.04
CA GLY A 130 -8.42 10.30 11.02
C GLY A 130 -7.71 11.55 10.50
N ASN A 131 -6.50 11.83 11.01
CA ASN A 131 -5.63 12.89 10.51
C ASN A 131 -4.66 12.39 9.42
N GLU A 132 -4.50 11.08 9.30
CA GLU A 132 -3.64 10.45 8.30
C GLU A 132 -4.28 10.49 6.91
N GLY A 133 -3.46 10.34 5.87
CA GLY A 133 -3.92 10.15 4.51
C GLY A 133 -4.58 8.79 4.31
N ARG A 134 -4.80 8.40 3.05
CA ARG A 134 -5.39 7.09 2.71
C ARG A 134 -4.65 5.96 3.43
N GLY A 135 -5.36 5.13 4.18
CA GLY A 135 -4.81 3.94 4.82
C GLY A 135 -4.48 2.84 3.79
N LEU A 136 -3.59 1.93 4.13
CA LEU A 136 -3.19 0.82 3.25
C LEU A 136 -3.47 -0.52 3.92
N LEU A 137 -4.17 -1.42 3.23
CA LEU A 137 -4.28 -2.81 3.66
C LEU A 137 -3.68 -3.72 2.58
N ILE A 138 -2.47 -4.21 2.83
CA ILE A 138 -1.73 -5.05 1.89
C ILE A 138 -2.11 -6.52 2.13
N SER A 139 -2.53 -7.22 1.07
CA SER A 139 -2.86 -8.65 1.13
C SER A 139 -1.84 -9.46 0.32
N TYR A 140 -0.97 -10.21 1.01
CA TYR A 140 -0.02 -11.12 0.40
C TYR A 140 -0.69 -12.45 0.06
N VAL A 141 -0.93 -12.69 -1.24
CA VAL A 141 -1.75 -13.82 -1.71
C VAL A 141 -0.86 -14.92 -2.28
N ARG A 142 -0.77 -16.05 -1.56
CA ARG A 142 -0.06 -17.26 -2.00
C ARG A 142 -0.98 -18.32 -2.62
N LYS A 143 -2.26 -18.00 -2.78
CA LYS A 143 -3.29 -18.91 -3.31
C LYS A 143 -3.53 -18.59 -4.80
N LYS A 144 -3.95 -19.60 -5.57
CA LYS A 144 -4.32 -19.42 -6.99
C LYS A 144 -5.47 -18.42 -7.10
N ASP A 145 -5.57 -17.79 -8.28
CA ASP A 145 -6.72 -16.98 -8.69
C ASP A 145 -7.01 -15.80 -7.74
N ILE A 146 -6.02 -14.91 -7.59
CA ILE A 146 -6.15 -13.70 -6.79
C ILE A 146 -7.34 -12.82 -7.22
N ALA A 147 -7.71 -12.81 -8.50
CA ALA A 147 -8.84 -12.04 -8.98
C ALA A 147 -10.14 -12.48 -8.30
N GLU A 148 -10.39 -13.79 -8.24
CA GLU A 148 -11.53 -14.36 -7.54
C GLU A 148 -11.48 -14.12 -6.03
N LEU A 149 -10.30 -14.22 -5.42
CA LEU A 149 -10.12 -13.99 -3.98
C LEU A 149 -10.41 -12.54 -3.58
N VAL A 150 -9.95 -11.57 -4.38
CA VAL A 150 -10.25 -10.16 -4.20
C VAL A 150 -11.73 -9.87 -4.41
N ARG A 151 -12.36 -10.49 -5.43
CA ARG A 151 -13.80 -10.38 -5.65
C ARG A 151 -14.61 -10.87 -4.45
N LYS A 152 -14.20 -11.97 -3.81
CA LYS A 152 -14.84 -12.46 -2.58
C LYS A 152 -14.75 -11.46 -1.43
N ILE A 153 -13.62 -10.79 -1.26
CA ILE A 153 -13.47 -9.74 -0.25
C ILE A 153 -14.45 -8.59 -0.56
N ARG A 154 -14.45 -8.09 -1.81
CA ARG A 154 -15.33 -6.98 -2.22
C ARG A 154 -16.80 -7.31 -2.04
N ASN A 155 -17.23 -8.52 -2.41
CA ASN A 155 -18.61 -8.95 -2.22
C ASN A 155 -19.06 -8.87 -0.75
N VAL A 156 -18.19 -9.27 0.19
CA VAL A 156 -18.49 -9.15 1.63
C VAL A 156 -18.52 -7.69 2.05
N MET A 157 -17.55 -6.88 1.63
CA MET A 157 -17.50 -5.46 1.97
C MET A 157 -18.69 -4.67 1.40
N ASP A 158 -19.10 -4.93 0.17
CA ASP A 158 -20.21 -4.24 -0.49
C ASP A 158 -21.59 -4.74 -0.01
N SER A 159 -21.66 -5.96 0.53
CA SER A 159 -22.86 -6.51 1.17
C SER A 159 -23.05 -5.97 2.58
N ASP A 160 -21.99 -6.01 3.39
CA ASP A 160 -22.08 -5.83 4.83
C ASP A 160 -21.73 -4.41 5.27
N LEU A 161 -21.08 -3.63 4.41
CA LEU A 161 -20.58 -2.27 4.66
C LEU A 161 -19.85 -2.15 6.02
N PRO A 162 -18.81 -2.98 6.26
CA PRO A 162 -18.15 -3.08 7.56
C PRO A 162 -17.42 -1.79 7.93
N MET A 163 -17.17 -1.59 9.23
CA MET A 163 -16.42 -0.42 9.74
C MET A 163 -16.99 0.91 9.24
N ASN A 164 -18.32 1.03 9.22
CA ASN A 164 -19.04 2.22 8.76
C ASN A 164 -18.66 2.64 7.33
N GLN A 165 -18.50 1.65 6.43
CA GLN A 165 -18.25 1.90 5.02
C GLN A 165 -19.42 2.67 4.40
N GLN A 166 -19.12 3.73 3.65
CA GLN A 166 -20.16 4.66 3.18
C GLN A 166 -20.82 4.23 1.87
N ASN A 167 -20.08 3.55 0.99
CA ASN A 167 -20.52 3.16 -0.35
C ASN A 167 -19.86 1.85 -0.78
N ASN A 168 -20.28 1.29 -1.91
CA ASN A 168 -19.58 0.16 -2.53
C ASN A 168 -18.12 0.51 -2.84
N THR A 169 -17.27 -0.51 -2.78
CA THR A 169 -15.86 -0.44 -3.14
C THR A 169 -15.68 -0.05 -4.61
N ARG A 170 -14.67 0.76 -4.89
CA ARG A 170 -14.29 1.18 -6.25
C ARG A 170 -12.93 0.62 -6.64
N ASP A 171 -12.64 0.60 -7.93
CA ASP A 171 -11.36 0.07 -8.41
C ASP A 171 -10.19 0.97 -7.98
N HIS A 172 -9.07 0.33 -7.65
CA HIS A 172 -7.77 0.99 -7.50
C HIS A 172 -7.02 0.90 -8.83
N ILE A 173 -6.07 1.81 -9.07
CA ILE A 173 -5.25 1.79 -10.30
C ILE A 173 -4.39 0.53 -10.42
N LEU A 174 -4.04 -0.06 -9.28
CA LEU A 174 -3.26 -1.31 -9.20
C LEU A 174 -4.18 -2.52 -9.43
N LYS A 175 -3.68 -3.51 -10.17
CA LYS A 175 -4.41 -4.77 -10.38
C LYS A 175 -4.70 -5.47 -9.06
N TRP A 176 -5.84 -6.15 -9.03
CA TRP A 176 -6.30 -6.92 -7.86
C TRP A 176 -6.36 -6.07 -6.58
N SER A 177 -6.63 -4.79 -6.75
CA SER A 177 -6.68 -3.82 -5.66
C SER A 177 -7.94 -2.96 -5.83
N PHE A 178 -8.46 -2.46 -4.71
CA PHE A 178 -9.68 -1.66 -4.68
C PHE A 178 -9.62 -0.64 -3.54
N ILE A 179 -10.56 0.30 -3.54
CA ILE A 179 -10.67 1.37 -2.56
C ILE A 179 -12.02 1.25 -1.85
N SER A 180 -12.00 1.48 -0.54
CA SER A 180 -13.18 1.67 0.30
C SER A 180 -13.11 3.04 1.00
N ILE A 181 -14.27 3.55 1.43
CA ILE A 181 -14.38 4.81 2.17
C ILE A 181 -15.21 4.53 3.43
N HIS A 182 -14.66 4.91 4.58
CA HIS A 182 -15.22 4.62 5.90
C HIS A 182 -15.45 5.91 6.68
N LYS A 183 -16.58 6.02 7.36
CA LYS A 183 -16.80 7.16 8.25
C LYS A 183 -16.04 6.92 9.56
N HIS A 184 -15.00 7.72 9.77
CA HIS A 184 -14.11 7.58 10.90
C HIS A 184 -14.67 8.25 12.16
N SER A 185 -14.18 7.83 13.33
CA SER A 185 -14.59 8.36 14.64
C SER A 185 -14.28 9.86 14.83
N SER A 186 -13.35 10.41 14.04
CA SER A 186 -13.06 11.85 13.98
C SER A 186 -14.17 12.66 13.34
N GLY A 187 -15.16 12.02 12.69
CA GLY A 187 -16.19 12.69 11.92
C GLY A 187 -15.82 12.95 10.46
N GLU A 188 -14.59 12.63 10.05
CA GLU A 188 -14.13 12.70 8.66
C GLU A 188 -14.24 11.35 7.96
N ASP A 189 -14.12 11.36 6.64
CA ASP A 189 -14.09 10.15 5.83
C ASP A 189 -12.65 9.67 5.67
N LEU A 190 -12.42 8.38 5.93
CA LEU A 190 -11.13 7.71 5.78
C LEU A 190 -11.17 6.76 4.59
N GLU A 191 -10.33 7.03 3.60
CA GLU A 191 -10.14 6.15 2.44
C GLU A 191 -9.12 5.05 2.76
N VAL A 192 -9.38 3.81 2.33
CA VAL A 192 -8.44 2.69 2.46
C VAL A 192 -8.17 2.06 1.10
N GLY A 193 -6.90 2.00 0.71
CA GLY A 193 -6.42 1.25 -0.43
C GLY A 193 -6.16 -0.22 -0.04
N HIS A 194 -6.94 -1.14 -0.58
CA HIS A 194 -6.77 -2.58 -0.40
C HIS A 194 -5.92 -3.13 -1.53
N ILE A 195 -4.67 -3.51 -1.23
CA ILE A 195 -3.66 -3.81 -2.25
C ILE A 195 -3.40 -5.30 -2.32
N GLY A 196 -3.74 -5.92 -3.44
CA GLY A 196 -3.47 -7.34 -3.69
C GLY A 196 -2.07 -7.57 -4.23
N CYS A 197 -1.25 -8.37 -3.53
CA CYS A 197 0.08 -8.78 -3.97
C CYS A 197 0.09 -10.27 -4.31
N ASN A 198 0.22 -10.60 -5.60
CA ASN A 198 0.18 -11.99 -6.07
C ASN A 198 1.54 -12.69 -5.90
N LEU A 199 1.66 -13.49 -4.85
CA LEU A 199 2.85 -14.30 -4.54
C LEU A 199 2.64 -15.79 -4.85
N TYR A 200 1.55 -16.15 -5.54
CA TYR A 200 1.33 -17.54 -5.93
C TYR A 200 2.41 -18.00 -6.91
N ILE A 201 3.10 -19.08 -6.53
CA ILE A 201 4.07 -19.75 -7.39
C ILE A 201 3.35 -20.97 -7.99
N PRO A 202 3.14 -21.02 -9.32
CA PRO A 202 2.71 -22.25 -9.97
C PRO A 202 3.66 -23.37 -9.56
N SER A 203 3.11 -24.45 -8.97
CA SER A 203 3.89 -25.64 -8.66
C SER A 203 4.78 -25.97 -9.85
N LEU A 204 6.10 -25.97 -9.65
CA LEU A 204 7.00 -26.66 -10.57
C LEU A 204 6.44 -28.08 -10.64
N VAL A 205 5.90 -28.46 -11.79
CA VAL A 205 5.59 -29.87 -12.04
C VAL A 205 6.86 -30.61 -11.68
N SER A 206 6.73 -31.53 -10.72
CA SER A 206 7.76 -32.48 -10.36
C SER A 206 8.37 -33.04 -11.64
N GLN A 207 9.54 -32.55 -12.04
CA GLN A 207 10.47 -33.34 -12.82
C GLN A 207 10.90 -34.45 -11.87
N ARG A 208 10.10 -35.51 -11.86
CA ARG A 208 10.52 -36.82 -11.37
C ARG A 208 11.74 -37.18 -12.20
N CYS A 209 12.90 -37.20 -11.57
CA CYS A 209 13.95 -38.13 -11.96
C CYS A 209 13.53 -39.52 -11.49
#